data_AF-A0A0Q0WTS5-F1
#
_entry.id   AF-A0A0Q0WTS5-F1
#
_cell.length_a   1.000
_cell.length_b   1.000
_cell.length_c   1.000
_cell.angle_alpha   90.00
_cell.angle_beta   90.00
_cell.angle_gamma   90.00
#
_symmetry.space_group_name_H-M   'P 1'
#
loop_
_entity.id
_entity.type
_entity.pdbx_description
1 polymer ?
#
loop_
_entity_poly.entity_id
_entity_poly.type
_entity_poly.pdbx_seq_one_letter_code
_entity_poly.pdbx_strand_id
1 'polypeptide(L)'
;MRGLYLLTFIGLAFEAWEYLLYPKEPIDYITGITFSFWATYATLMGLGVRYPIKMLPLLFLQLAYKATWALTVYFPMESAEIITPEAESFYRICITAVIIDIVVIPWEYVFKNYIRTFFQFKRFPI
;
A
#
# COMPACT_ATOMS: atom_id res chain seq x y z
N MET A 1 3.58 -8.13 -11.51
CA MET A 1 2.31 -7.62 -10.95
C MET A 1 1.51 -8.68 -10.21
N ARG A 2 1.02 -9.75 -10.86
CA ARG A 2 0.17 -10.77 -10.17
C ARG A 2 0.82 -11.38 -8.92
N GLY A 3 2.11 -11.70 -8.98
CA GLY A 3 2.86 -12.21 -7.83
C GLY A 3 2.93 -11.22 -6.68
N LEU A 4 3.07 -9.92 -6.97
CA LEU A 4 3.08 -8.87 -5.95
C LEU A 4 1.70 -8.72 -5.28
N TYR A 5 0.63 -8.77 -6.07
CA TYR A 5 -0.74 -8.82 -5.53
C TYR A 5 -0.95 -10.00 -4.60
N LEU A 6 -0.51 -11.19 -5.01
CA LEU A 6 -0.62 -12.40 -4.20
C LEU A 6 0.23 -12.32 -2.92
N LEU A 7 1.46 -11.80 -3.04
CA LEU A 7 2.37 -11.60 -1.92
C LEU A 7 1.77 -10.68 -0.87
N THR A 8 1.27 -9.50 -1.26
CA THR A 8 0.62 -8.56 -0.32
C THR A 8 -0.66 -9.15 0.26
N PHE A 9 -1.47 -9.85 -0.54
CA PHE A 9 -2.69 -10.50 -0.05
C PHE A 9 -2.36 -11.50 1.07
N ILE A 10 -1.45 -12.45 0.82
CA ILE A 10 -1.10 -13.47 1.81
C ILE A 10 -0.33 -12.85 2.98
N GLY A 11 0.61 -11.96 2.69
CA GLY A 11 1.50 -11.38 3.69
C GLY A 11 0.83 -10.43 4.68
N LEU A 12 -0.32 -9.83 4.32
CA LEU A 12 -1.01 -8.84 5.16
C LEU A 12 -2.43 -9.24 5.55
N ALA A 13 -3.18 -9.95 4.69
CA ALA A 13 -4.60 -10.22 4.96
C ALA A 13 -4.78 -11.09 6.20
N PHE A 14 -3.99 -12.15 6.36
CA PHE A 14 -4.12 -13.05 7.51
C PHE A 14 -3.84 -12.32 8.82
N GLU A 15 -2.71 -11.61 8.91
CA GLU A 15 -2.35 -10.82 10.08
C GLU A 15 -3.43 -9.79 10.44
N ALA A 16 -3.89 -9.02 9.45
CA ALA A 16 -4.84 -7.94 9.70
C ALA A 16 -6.24 -8.45 10.08
N TRP A 17 -6.72 -9.52 9.43
CA TRP A 17 -8.01 -10.12 9.78
C TRP A 17 -7.95 -10.84 11.14
N GLU A 18 -6.86 -11.54 11.46
CA GLU A 18 -6.70 -12.20 12.75
C GLU A 18 -6.75 -11.18 13.89
N TYR A 19 -6.02 -10.06 13.74
CA TYR A 19 -6.01 -8.98 14.73
C TYR A 19 -7.41 -8.40 15.00
N LEU A 20 -8.24 -8.26 13.94
CA LEU A 20 -9.59 -7.70 14.06
C LEU A 20 -10.63 -8.71 14.57
N LEU A 21 -10.54 -9.98 14.17
CA LEU A 21 -11.55 -11.00 14.48
C LEU A 21 -11.33 -11.64 15.85
N TYR A 22 -10.08 -11.72 16.30
CA TYR A 22 -9.70 -12.36 17.55
C TYR A 22 -8.85 -11.45 18.45
N PRO A 23 -9.33 -10.23 18.80
CA PRO A 23 -8.58 -9.33 19.65
C PRO A 23 -8.54 -9.85 21.09
N LYS A 24 -7.36 -9.75 21.74
CA LYS A 24 -7.19 -10.12 23.15
C LYS A 24 -7.82 -9.10 24.11
N GLU A 25 -7.87 -7.85 23.69
CA GLU A 25 -8.44 -6.71 24.41
C GLU A 25 -9.21 -5.83 23.43
N PRO A 26 -10.15 -4.99 23.89
CA PRO A 26 -10.84 -4.04 23.02
C PRO A 26 -9.86 -3.16 22.24
N ILE A 27 -9.96 -3.17 20.91
CA ILE A 27 -9.09 -2.41 20.01
C ILE A 27 -9.46 -0.93 20.11
N ASP A 28 -8.47 -0.05 20.29
CA ASP A 28 -8.71 1.39 20.23
C ASP A 28 -9.16 1.83 18.83
N TYR A 29 -9.80 3.00 18.76
CA TYR A 29 -10.45 3.42 17.51
C TYR A 29 -9.45 3.72 16.37
N ILE A 30 -8.25 4.24 16.62
CA ILE A 30 -7.26 4.54 15.56
C ILE A 30 -6.62 3.26 15.05
N THR A 31 -6.25 2.36 15.95
CA THR A 31 -5.70 1.05 15.57
C THR A 31 -6.75 0.22 14.83
N GLY A 32 -8.01 0.25 15.29
CA GLY A 32 -9.13 -0.40 14.60
C GLY A 32 -9.34 0.14 13.18
N ILE A 33 -9.28 1.47 12.97
CA ILE A 33 -9.32 2.08 11.63
C ILE A 33 -8.14 1.59 10.77
N THR A 34 -6.93 1.55 11.33
CA THR A 34 -5.72 1.15 10.61
C THR A 34 -5.81 -0.31 10.15
N PHE A 35 -6.12 -1.23 11.06
CA PHE A 35 -6.20 -2.64 10.74
C PHE A 35 -7.40 -2.98 9.84
N SER A 36 -8.55 -2.33 10.01
CA SER A 36 -9.70 -2.53 9.10
C SER A 36 -9.39 -2.06 7.68
N PHE A 37 -8.65 -0.95 7.53
CA PHE A 37 -8.15 -0.51 6.25
C PHE A 37 -7.17 -1.52 5.65
N TRP A 38 -6.18 -1.99 6.42
CA TRP A 38 -5.19 -2.99 5.97
C TRP A 38 -5.84 -4.33 5.58
N ALA A 39 -6.77 -4.84 6.38
CA ALA A 39 -7.48 -6.09 6.11
C ALA A 39 -8.29 -6.01 4.80
N THR A 40 -9.05 -4.93 4.63
CA THR A 40 -9.85 -4.70 3.42
C THR A 40 -8.96 -4.48 2.20
N TYR A 41 -7.92 -3.64 2.35
CA TYR A 41 -6.92 -3.40 1.31
C TYR A 41 -6.26 -4.69 0.84
N ALA A 42 -5.74 -5.50 1.77
CA ALA A 42 -5.11 -6.76 1.46
C ALA A 42 -6.10 -7.71 0.77
N THR A 43 -7.33 -7.79 1.24
CA THR A 43 -8.39 -8.60 0.60
C THR A 43 -8.62 -8.20 -0.86
N LEU A 44 -8.67 -6.89 -1.15
CA LEU A 44 -8.81 -6.38 -2.51
C LEU A 44 -7.55 -6.65 -3.37
N MET A 45 -6.36 -6.72 -2.77
CA MET A 45 -5.15 -7.15 -3.48
C MET A 45 -5.32 -8.57 -4.05
N GLY A 46 -6.11 -9.45 -3.41
CA GLY A 46 -6.49 -10.76 -3.96
C GLY A 46 -7.16 -10.66 -5.33
N LEU A 47 -8.02 -9.66 -5.56
CA LEU A 47 -8.65 -9.42 -6.88
C LEU A 47 -7.62 -8.99 -7.94
N GLY A 48 -6.54 -8.34 -7.52
CA GLY A 48 -5.44 -7.92 -8.39
C GLY A 48 -4.67 -9.08 -9.00
N VAL A 49 -4.74 -10.28 -8.41
CA VAL A 49 -4.20 -11.51 -9.03
C VAL A 49 -4.93 -11.81 -10.35
N ARG A 50 -6.27 -11.71 -10.36
CA ARG A 50 -7.10 -11.95 -11.55
C ARG A 50 -7.12 -10.76 -12.50
N TYR A 51 -7.13 -9.53 -11.96
CA TYR A 51 -7.31 -8.28 -12.71
C TYR A 51 -6.18 -7.25 -12.46
N PRO A 52 -4.91 -7.56 -12.76
CA PRO A 52 -3.75 -6.77 -12.31
C PRO A 52 -3.75 -5.33 -12.81
N ILE A 53 -4.19 -5.07 -14.04
CA ILE A 53 -4.25 -3.71 -14.59
C ILE A 53 -5.43 -2.92 -14.01
N LYS A 54 -6.59 -3.56 -13.82
CA LYS A 54 -7.78 -2.88 -13.27
C LYS A 54 -7.58 -2.50 -11.79
N MET A 55 -6.80 -3.30 -11.06
CA MET A 55 -6.49 -3.07 -9.65
C MET A 55 -5.21 -2.25 -9.45
N LEU A 56 -4.64 -1.66 -10.52
CA LEU A 56 -3.43 -0.84 -10.45
C LEU A 56 -3.51 0.30 -9.40
N PRO A 57 -4.66 0.95 -9.17
CA PRO A 57 -4.78 1.94 -8.08
C PRO A 57 -4.39 1.42 -6.69
N LEU A 58 -4.51 0.12 -6.42
CA LEU A 58 -4.08 -0.47 -5.14
C LEU A 58 -2.55 -0.54 -5.00
N LEU A 59 -1.81 -0.68 -6.10
CA LEU A 59 -0.35 -0.61 -6.07
C LEU A 59 0.12 0.84 -5.90
N PHE A 60 -0.59 1.81 -6.46
CA PHE A 60 -0.33 3.22 -6.15
C PHE A 60 -0.60 3.54 -4.69
N LEU A 61 -1.69 3.00 -4.13
CA LEU A 61 -1.97 3.12 -2.71
C LEU A 61 -0.83 2.50 -1.89
N GLN A 62 -0.36 1.29 -2.22
CA GLN A 62 0.76 0.64 -1.54
C GLN A 62 2.02 1.52 -1.54
N LEU A 63 2.40 1.98 -2.73
CA LEU A 63 3.59 2.79 -2.96
C LEU A 63 3.51 4.10 -2.18
N ALA A 64 2.39 4.83 -2.30
CA ALA A 64 2.18 6.11 -1.65
C ALA A 64 2.13 5.95 -0.13
N TYR A 65 1.34 5.01 0.38
CA TYR A 65 1.23 4.75 1.82
C TYR A 65 2.59 4.45 2.45
N LYS A 66 3.36 3.51 1.87
CA LYS A 66 4.64 3.09 2.43
C LYS A 66 5.71 4.17 2.32
N ALA A 67 5.75 4.90 1.21
CA ALA A 67 6.63 6.05 1.06
C ALA A 67 6.30 7.16 2.06
N THR A 68 5.01 7.51 2.22
CA THR A 68 4.58 8.51 3.19
C THR A 68 4.93 8.07 4.61
N TRP A 69 4.60 6.83 5.01
CA TRP A 69 4.93 6.35 6.35
C TRP A 69 6.44 6.38 6.63
N ALA A 70 7.27 5.92 5.67
CA ALA A 70 8.72 5.99 5.81
C ALA A 70 9.24 7.43 5.99
N LEU A 71 8.71 8.37 5.19
CA LEU A 71 9.15 9.76 5.19
C LEU A 71 8.65 10.56 6.41
N THR A 72 7.41 10.33 6.84
CA THR A 72 6.74 11.19 7.82
C THR A 72 6.63 10.56 9.21
N VAL A 73 6.89 9.26 9.34
CA VAL A 73 6.84 8.56 10.63
C VAL A 73 8.21 8.01 10.98
N TYR A 74 8.78 7.16 10.13
CA TYR A 74 10.05 6.49 10.44
C TYR A 74 11.22 7.48 10.53
N PHE A 75 11.47 8.32 9.52
CA PHE A 75 12.62 9.25 9.58
C PHE A 75 12.54 10.27 10.72
N PRO A 76 11.37 10.82 11.07
CA PRO A 76 11.24 11.61 12.30
C PRO A 76 11.53 10.81 13.57
N MET A 77 11.08 9.55 13.68
CA MET A 77 11.41 8.67 14.82
C MET A 77 12.91 8.38 14.90
N GLU A 78 13.56 8.15 13.75
CA GLU A 78 15.01 7.94 13.63
C GLU A 78 15.78 9.17 14.09
N SER A 79 15.38 10.35 13.62
CA SER A 79 16.01 11.62 13.96
C SER A 79 15.86 11.97 15.45
N ALA A 80 14.79 11.49 16.09
CA ALA A 80 14.53 11.67 17.50
C ALA A 80 15.09 10.54 18.39
N GLU A 81 15.79 9.56 17.81
CA GLU A 81 16.38 8.41 18.52
C GLU A 81 15.35 7.56 19.31
N ILE A 82 14.10 7.49 18.82
CA ILE A 82 12.99 6.75 19.46
C ILE A 82 12.50 5.56 18.61
N ILE A 83 13.34 5.04 17.70
CA ILE A 83 13.00 3.86 16.90
C ILE A 83 12.77 2.65 17.81
N THR A 84 11.66 1.95 17.58
CA THR A 84 11.42 0.63 18.17
C THR A 84 11.81 -0.48 17.18
N PRO A 85 12.12 -1.70 17.66
CA PRO A 85 12.42 -2.83 16.78
C PRO A 85 11.30 -3.13 15.76
N GLU A 86 10.05 -2.89 16.13
CA GLU A 86 8.89 -3.07 15.25
C GLU A 86 8.88 -2.02 14.13
N ALA A 87 9.19 -0.75 14.46
CA ALA A 87 9.28 0.32 13.47
C ALA A 87 10.41 0.07 12.48
N GLU A 88 11.57 -0.41 12.95
CA GLU A 88 12.71 -0.81 12.12
C GLU A 88 12.34 -1.95 11.14
N SER A 89 11.68 -2.99 11.65
CA SER A 89 11.24 -4.12 10.83
C SER A 89 10.22 -3.68 9.78
N PHE A 90 9.24 -2.86 10.17
CA PHE A 90 8.23 -2.34 9.27
C PHE A 90 8.80 -1.41 8.20
N TYR A 91 9.81 -0.60 8.55
CA TYR A 91 10.53 0.24 7.58
C TYR A 91 11.20 -0.59 6.48
N ARG A 92 11.87 -1.70 6.84
CA ARG A 92 12.48 -2.62 5.86
C ARG A 92 11.45 -3.21 4.90
N ILE A 93 10.29 -3.59 5.42
CA ILE A 93 9.15 -4.04 4.60
C ILE A 93 8.67 -2.91 3.67
N CYS A 94 8.58 -1.67 4.18
CA CYS A 94 8.16 -0.52 3.42
C CYS A 94 9.09 -0.21 2.25
N ILE A 95 10.40 -0.08 2.50
CA ILE A 95 11.39 0.19 1.44
C ILE A 95 11.44 -0.93 0.40
N THR A 96 11.42 -2.18 0.85
CA THR A 96 11.41 -3.34 -0.07
C THR A 96 10.19 -3.30 -0.99
N ALA A 97 9.00 -3.06 -0.44
CA ALA A 97 7.78 -2.95 -1.22
C ALA A 97 7.79 -1.75 -2.17
N VAL A 98 8.27 -0.57 -1.73
CA VAL A 98 8.42 0.62 -2.59
C VAL A 98 9.30 0.34 -3.80
N ILE A 99 10.47 -0.30 -3.59
CA ILE A 99 11.39 -0.66 -4.68
C ILE A 99 10.71 -1.63 -5.64
N ILE A 100 10.05 -2.67 -5.12
CA ILE A 100 9.35 -3.65 -5.95
C ILE A 100 8.20 -2.99 -6.73
N ASP A 101 7.41 -2.12 -6.10
CA ASP A 101 6.32 -1.38 -6.75
C ASP A 101 6.85 -0.54 -7.91
N ILE A 102 7.95 0.19 -7.71
CA ILE A 102 8.58 0.99 -8.76
C ILE A 102 9.04 0.11 -9.94
N VAL A 103 9.54 -1.09 -9.69
CA VAL A 103 9.97 -1.99 -10.78
C VAL A 103 8.77 -2.65 -11.48
N VAL A 104 7.74 -3.01 -10.72
CA VAL A 104 6.63 -3.86 -11.20
C VAL A 104 5.51 -3.06 -11.86
N ILE A 105 5.30 -1.80 -11.46
CA ILE A 105 4.28 -0.93 -12.04
C ILE A 105 4.62 -0.64 -13.51
N PRO A 106 3.67 -0.83 -14.44
CA PRO A 106 3.90 -0.60 -15.86
C PRO A 106 3.83 0.90 -16.18
N TRP A 107 4.90 1.65 -15.91
CA TRP A 107 4.92 3.11 -16.03
C TRP A 107 4.52 3.65 -17.40
N GLU A 108 4.82 2.95 -18.48
CA GLU A 108 4.34 3.33 -19.81
C GLU A 108 2.80 3.31 -19.89
N TYR A 109 2.17 2.28 -19.32
CA TYR A 109 0.72 2.21 -19.20
C TYR A 109 0.18 3.33 -18.29
N VAL A 110 0.84 3.58 -17.15
CA VAL A 110 0.48 4.67 -16.24
C VAL A 110 0.51 6.02 -16.95
N PHE A 111 1.60 6.32 -17.64
CA PHE A 111 1.77 7.58 -18.35
C PHE A 111 0.71 7.76 -19.44
N LYS A 112 0.47 6.73 -20.26
CA LYS A 112 -0.51 6.80 -21.35
C LYS A 112 -1.94 6.95 -20.86
N ASN A 113 -2.34 6.25 -19.79
CA ASN A 113 -3.74 6.13 -19.40
C ASN A 113 -4.16 7.06 -18.26
N TYR A 114 -3.25 7.38 -17.33
CA TYR A 114 -3.54 8.25 -16.19
C TYR A 114 -3.02 9.65 -16.43
N ILE A 115 -1.75 9.80 -16.81
CA ILE A 115 -1.11 11.12 -16.89
C ILE A 115 -1.53 11.85 -18.17
N ARG A 116 -1.27 11.25 -19.34
CA ARG A 116 -1.57 11.87 -20.63
C ARG A 116 -3.06 12.17 -20.79
N THR A 117 -3.93 11.22 -20.46
CA THR A 117 -5.39 11.42 -20.49
C THR A 117 -5.81 12.59 -19.61
N PHE A 118 -5.26 12.69 -18.40
CA PHE A 118 -5.56 13.78 -17.47
C PHE A 118 -5.17 15.15 -18.04
N PHE A 119 -4.02 15.26 -18.70
CA PHE A 119 -3.59 16.52 -19.33
C PHE A 119 -4.26 16.82 -20.67
N GLN A 120 -4.87 15.84 -21.34
CA GLN A 120 -5.58 16.01 -22.61
C GLN A 120 -7.01 16.56 -22.48
N PHE A 121 -7.54 16.71 -21.26
CA PHE A 121 -8.87 17.26 -20.99
C PHE A 121 -9.08 18.72 -21.46
N LYS A 122 -8.02 19.41 -21.92
CA LYS A 122 -8.08 20.79 -22.46
C LYS A 122 -8.45 20.91 -23.96
N ARG A 123 -8.82 19.83 -24.65
CA ARG A 123 -9.28 19.88 -26.05
C ARG A 123 -10.71 19.33 -26.21
N PHE A 124 -11.70 20.06 -25.69
CA PHE A 124 -13.04 20.01 -26.25
C PHE A 124 -13.23 21.28 -27.10
N PRO A 125 -13.35 21.17 -28.43
CA PRO A 125 -13.86 22.28 -29.23
C PRO A 125 -15.35 22.43 -28.90
N ILE A 126 -15.76 23.68 -28.61
CA ILE A 126 -17.17 24.10 -28.57
C ILE A 126 -17.73 24.06 -30.00
#